data_AF-A0A9K3KGJ1-F1
#
_entry.id   AF-A0A9K3KGJ1-F1
#
_cell.length_a   1.000
_cell.length_b   1.000
_cell.length_c   1.000
_cell.angle_alpha   90.00
_cell.angle_beta   90.00
_cell.angle_gamma   90.00
#
_symmetry.space_group_name_H-M   'P 1'
#
loop_
_entity.id
_entity.type
_entity.pdbx_description
1 polymer ?
#
loop_
_entity_poly.entity_id
_entity_poly.type
_entity_poly.pdbx_seq_one_letter_code
_entity_poly.pdbx_strand_id
1 'polypeptide(L)'
;MLLNVVIGILQANFLFMNYTVERAYCKGPLDQHDTTPLVQATIQFCEQYNPLFLNRPEWLVKATCIHCDYFWILYGGILFTSIGNLWDRRIIQCLILLGLGVKLYAVLFYHYMELTSDQPPPNLLAYFGAEGLYLVSIALVLYKVFTTPCSNERATGTSAISKKTL
;
A
#
# COMPACT_ATOMS: atom_id res chain seq x y z
N MET A 1 -16.31 7.73 9.08
CA MET A 1 -15.42 8.90 8.89
C MET A 1 -14.02 8.63 9.44
N LEU A 2 -13.85 8.33 10.74
CA LEU A 2 -12.53 8.05 11.34
C LEU A 2 -11.72 6.99 10.59
N LEU A 3 -12.32 5.85 10.23
CA LEU A 3 -11.65 4.79 9.48
C LEU A 3 -11.10 5.27 8.12
N ASN A 4 -11.83 6.12 7.40
CA ASN A 4 -11.33 6.68 6.13
C ASN A 4 -10.12 7.59 6.36
N VAL A 5 -10.12 8.37 7.45
CA VAL A 5 -8.99 9.24 7.80
C VAL A 5 -7.75 8.40 8.10
N VAL A 6 -7.89 7.36 8.92
CA VAL A 6 -6.77 6.46 9.26
C VAL A 6 -6.22 5.76 8.01
N ILE A 7 -7.10 5.18 7.17
CA ILE A 7 -6.68 4.56 5.91
C ILE A 7 -5.97 5.58 5.01
N GLY A 8 -6.53 6.79 4.89
CA GLY A 8 -5.94 7.87 4.09
C GLY A 8 -4.56 8.28 4.57
N ILE A 9 -4.36 8.45 5.88
CA ILE A 9 -3.05 8.77 6.46
C ILE A 9 -2.03 7.67 6.15
N LEU A 10 -2.41 6.40 6.29
CA LEU A 10 -1.53 5.27 5.94
C LEU A 10 -1.16 5.28 4.46
N GLN A 11 -2.12 5.51 3.56
CA GLN A 11 -1.81 5.58 2.12
C GLN A 11 -0.90 6.76 1.79
N ALA A 12 -1.13 7.92 2.41
CA ALA A 12 -0.27 9.08 2.23
C ALA A 12 1.15 8.82 2.73
N ASN A 13 1.30 8.11 3.86
CA ASN A 13 2.58 7.68 4.37
C ASN A 13 3.30 6.74 3.38
N PHE A 14 2.61 5.75 2.80
CA PHE A 14 3.23 4.86 1.81
C PHE A 14 3.62 5.57 0.53
N LEU A 15 2.81 6.53 0.05
CA LEU A 15 3.18 7.37 -1.09
C LEU A 15 4.42 8.23 -0.77
N PHE A 16 4.53 8.72 0.46
CA PHE A 16 5.71 9.46 0.91
C PHE A 16 6.96 8.56 0.98
N MET A 17 6.85 7.36 1.56
CA MET A 17 7.93 6.36 1.57
C MET A 17 8.37 5.96 0.16
N ASN A 18 7.41 5.76 -0.74
CA ASN A 18 7.65 5.45 -2.15
C ASN A 18 8.44 6.56 -2.84
N TYR A 19 7.99 7.82 -2.68
CA TYR A 19 8.65 8.98 -3.27
C TYR A 19 10.07 9.23 -2.73
N THR A 20 10.31 8.87 -1.48
CA THR A 20 11.57 9.14 -0.78
C THR A 20 12.51 7.94 -0.84
N VAL A 21 12.31 6.98 0.05
CA VAL A 21 13.21 5.85 0.30
C VAL A 21 13.25 4.91 -0.89
N GLU A 22 12.11 4.50 -1.43
CA GLU A 22 12.08 3.47 -2.48
C GLU A 22 12.67 3.97 -3.79
N ARG A 23 12.36 5.22 -4.18
CA ARG A 23 12.98 5.86 -5.35
C ARG A 23 14.49 6.01 -5.21
N ALA A 24 14.99 6.38 -4.03
CA ALA A 24 16.42 6.45 -3.77
C ALA A 24 17.05 5.05 -3.87
N TYR A 25 16.43 4.06 -3.25
CA TYR A 25 16.88 2.66 -3.23
C TYR A 25 16.98 2.02 -4.62
N CYS A 26 16.08 2.41 -5.54
CA CYS A 26 16.09 1.93 -6.92
C CYS A 26 17.19 2.53 -7.79
N LYS A 27 17.77 3.67 -7.41
CA LYS A 27 18.88 4.28 -8.14
C LYS A 27 20.23 3.63 -7.80
N GLY A 28 20.34 2.98 -6.64
CA GLY A 28 21.59 2.41 -6.18
C GLY A 28 21.59 2.17 -4.67
N PRO A 29 22.77 1.83 -4.09
CA PRO A 29 22.96 1.85 -2.65
C PRO A 29 22.55 3.21 -2.07
N LEU A 30 21.92 3.20 -0.90
CA LEU A 30 21.55 4.43 -0.22
C LEU A 30 22.81 5.17 0.25
N ASP A 31 22.85 6.47 0.01
CA ASP A 31 23.96 7.35 0.37
C ASP A 31 23.68 8.04 1.71
N GLN A 32 24.63 8.00 2.65
CA GLN A 32 24.54 8.71 3.92
C GLN A 32 24.51 10.24 3.73
N HIS A 33 24.96 10.74 2.58
CA HIS A 33 24.89 12.16 2.22
C HIS A 33 23.63 12.53 1.42
N ASP A 34 22.70 11.60 1.19
CA ASP A 34 21.44 11.90 0.51
C ASP A 34 20.59 12.85 1.37
N THR A 35 20.16 13.95 0.75
CA THR A 35 19.32 14.99 1.37
C THR A 35 17.82 14.70 1.23
N THR A 36 17.46 13.64 0.50
CA THR A 36 16.08 13.16 0.38
C THR A 36 15.55 12.80 1.77
N PRO A 37 14.34 13.29 2.14
CA PRO A 37 13.77 12.98 3.44
C PRO A 37 13.73 11.48 3.72
N LEU A 38 13.89 11.10 4.99
CA LEU A 38 13.88 9.72 5.49
C LEU A 38 15.04 8.81 5.07
N VAL A 39 15.81 9.10 4.01
CA VAL A 39 16.89 8.20 3.56
C VAL A 39 17.92 7.96 4.66
N GLN A 40 18.43 9.01 5.30
CA GLN A 40 19.38 8.87 6.42
C GLN A 40 18.80 8.11 7.61
N ALA A 41 17.53 8.39 7.97
CA ALA A 41 16.86 7.69 9.05
C ALA A 41 16.65 6.20 8.72
N THR A 42 16.35 5.88 7.46
CA THR A 42 16.26 4.51 6.97
C THR A 42 17.60 3.80 7.05
N ILE A 43 18.72 4.44 6.63
CA ILE A 43 20.05 3.84 6.76
C ILE A 43 20.34 3.49 8.22
N GLN A 44 20.18 4.45 9.14
CA GLN A 44 20.43 4.24 10.57
C GLN A 44 19.56 3.13 11.16
N PHE A 45 18.28 3.07 10.77
CA PHE A 45 17.38 2.00 11.19
C PHE A 45 17.83 0.65 10.65
N CYS A 46 18.18 0.57 9.37
CA CYS A 46 18.58 -0.67 8.72
C CYS A 46 19.92 -1.20 9.25
N GLU A 47 20.88 -0.33 9.56
CA GLU A 47 22.15 -0.72 10.20
C GLU A 47 21.92 -1.47 11.52
N GLN A 48 20.84 -1.14 12.26
CA GLN A 48 20.54 -1.74 13.55
C GLN A 48 19.54 -2.90 13.49
N TYR A 49 18.53 -2.81 12.62
CA TYR A 49 17.34 -3.66 12.70
C TYR A 49 16.99 -4.38 11.40
N ASN A 50 17.56 -3.97 10.25
CA ASN A 50 17.30 -4.61 8.96
C ASN A 50 18.55 -4.49 8.04
N PRO A 51 19.62 -5.25 8.33
CA PRO A 51 20.85 -5.20 7.54
C PRO A 51 20.67 -5.75 6.12
N LEU A 52 19.69 -6.65 5.90
CA LEU A 52 19.41 -7.24 4.59
C LEU A 52 19.00 -6.16 3.58
N PHE A 53 18.26 -5.15 4.02
CA PHE A 53 17.92 -3.99 3.20
C PHE A 53 19.16 -3.26 2.69
N LEU A 54 20.21 -3.10 3.50
CA LEU A 54 21.46 -2.45 3.07
C LEU A 54 22.34 -3.36 2.19
N ASN A 55 22.24 -4.68 2.36
CA ASN A 55 22.95 -5.64 1.51
C ASN A 55 22.37 -5.75 0.09
N ARG A 56 21.13 -5.28 -0.11
CA ARG A 56 20.48 -5.16 -1.42
C ARG A 56 20.53 -6.45 -2.26
N PRO A 57 20.07 -7.60 -1.74
CA PRO A 57 19.97 -8.79 -2.58
C PRO A 57 19.06 -8.51 -3.78
N GLU A 58 19.37 -9.11 -4.94
CA GLU A 58 18.74 -8.76 -6.22
C GLU A 58 17.21 -8.85 -6.18
N TRP A 59 16.66 -9.86 -5.49
CA TRP A 59 15.22 -10.04 -5.35
C TRP A 59 14.56 -8.88 -4.61
N LEU A 60 15.23 -8.33 -3.59
CA LEU A 60 14.73 -7.20 -2.80
C LEU A 60 14.78 -5.92 -3.62
N VAL A 61 15.87 -5.68 -4.36
CA VAL A 61 15.96 -4.55 -5.30
C VAL A 61 14.81 -4.59 -6.31
N LYS A 62 14.60 -5.74 -6.96
CA LYS A 62 13.49 -5.91 -7.92
C LYS A 62 12.12 -5.68 -7.27
N ALA A 63 11.89 -6.26 -6.08
CA ALA A 63 10.63 -6.09 -5.37
C ALA A 63 10.37 -4.63 -5.01
N THR A 64 11.35 -3.93 -4.45
CA THR A 64 11.24 -2.51 -4.10
C THR A 64 11.03 -1.63 -5.33
N CYS A 65 11.63 -1.94 -6.48
CA CYS A 65 11.43 -1.14 -7.69
C CYS A 65 10.10 -1.40 -8.39
N ILE A 66 9.62 -2.64 -8.40
CA ILE A 66 8.24 -2.91 -8.82
C ILE A 66 7.25 -2.19 -7.89
N HIS A 67 7.54 -2.19 -6.59
CA HIS A 67 6.75 -1.44 -5.62
C HIS A 67 6.77 0.07 -5.90
N CYS A 68 7.96 0.62 -6.13
CA CYS A 68 8.20 2.01 -6.50
C CYS A 68 7.34 2.42 -7.73
N ASP A 69 7.44 1.65 -8.81
CA ASP A 69 6.91 2.04 -10.12
C ASP A 69 5.39 1.84 -10.26
N TYR A 70 4.82 0.86 -9.56
CA TYR A 70 3.42 0.46 -9.78
C TYR A 70 2.50 0.66 -8.57
N PHE A 71 2.98 0.49 -7.34
CA PHE A 71 2.10 0.46 -6.16
C PHE A 71 1.64 1.84 -5.72
N TRP A 72 2.30 2.91 -6.15
CA TRP A 72 1.81 4.28 -5.95
C TRP A 72 0.40 4.49 -6.55
N ILE A 73 0.06 3.80 -7.64
CA ILE A 73 -1.29 3.86 -8.25
C ILE A 73 -2.32 3.26 -7.29
N LEU A 74 -2.00 2.12 -6.67
CA LEU A 74 -2.87 1.47 -5.70
C LEU A 74 -3.06 2.36 -4.46
N TYR A 75 -1.98 2.87 -3.88
CA TYR A 75 -2.05 3.75 -2.70
C TYR A 75 -2.77 5.06 -3.00
N GLY A 76 -2.48 5.69 -4.14
CA GLY A 76 -3.17 6.88 -4.61
C GLY A 76 -4.66 6.64 -4.85
N GLY A 77 -5.02 5.51 -5.44
CA GLY A 77 -6.41 5.10 -5.65
C GLY A 77 -7.18 4.89 -4.34
N ILE A 78 -6.58 4.21 -3.37
CA ILE A 78 -7.18 4.00 -2.04
C ILE A 78 -7.28 5.33 -1.28
N LEU A 79 -6.26 6.20 -1.36
CA LEU A 79 -6.28 7.53 -0.75
C LEU A 79 -7.43 8.37 -1.32
N PHE A 80 -7.54 8.44 -2.65
CA PHE A 80 -8.61 9.17 -3.33
C PHE A 80 -9.99 8.61 -2.95
N THR A 81 -10.13 7.28 -2.91
CA THR A 81 -11.37 6.62 -2.48
C THR A 81 -11.72 6.95 -1.03
N SER A 82 -10.71 7.06 -0.15
CA SER A 82 -10.88 7.41 1.26
C SER A 82 -11.38 8.85 1.44
N ILE A 83 -10.80 9.79 0.70
CA ILE A 83 -11.15 11.22 0.73
C ILE A 83 -12.54 11.46 0.12
N GLY A 84 -12.79 10.90 -1.07
CA GLY A 84 -14.07 11.05 -1.78
C GLY A 84 -15.20 10.17 -1.24
N ASN A 85 -14.92 9.32 -0.25
CA ASN A 85 -15.85 8.33 0.30
C ASN A 85 -16.52 7.45 -0.78
N LEU A 86 -15.74 7.02 -1.79
CA LEU A 86 -16.24 6.30 -2.98
C LEU A 86 -16.27 4.78 -2.80
N TRP A 87 -16.35 4.33 -1.55
CA TRP A 87 -16.21 2.91 -1.19
C TRP A 87 -17.37 2.03 -1.63
N ASP A 88 -18.53 2.62 -1.96
CA ASP A 88 -19.75 1.90 -2.35
C ASP A 88 -19.77 1.52 -3.84
N ARG A 89 -18.82 2.05 -4.63
CA ARG A 89 -18.71 1.77 -6.06
C ARG A 89 -18.08 0.40 -6.30
N ARG A 90 -18.86 -0.51 -6.90
CA ARG A 90 -18.45 -1.91 -7.18
C ARG A 90 -17.11 -2.01 -7.90
N ILE A 91 -16.93 -1.22 -8.96
CA ILE A 91 -15.71 -1.24 -9.77
C ILE A 91 -14.49 -0.87 -8.92
N ILE A 92 -14.62 0.14 -8.05
CA ILE A 92 -13.55 0.57 -7.14
C ILE A 92 -13.22 -0.54 -6.15
N GLN A 93 -14.24 -1.15 -5.53
CA GLN A 93 -14.02 -2.28 -4.62
C GLN A 93 -13.27 -3.44 -5.30
N CYS A 94 -13.66 -3.82 -6.52
CA CYS A 94 -12.99 -4.89 -7.27
C CYS A 94 -11.52 -4.56 -7.59
N LEU A 95 -11.24 -3.34 -8.03
CA LEU A 95 -9.86 -2.91 -8.33
C LEU A 95 -8.99 -2.86 -7.07
N ILE A 96 -9.53 -2.35 -5.97
CA ILE A 96 -8.83 -2.33 -4.67
C ILE A 96 -8.54 -3.76 -4.20
N LEU A 97 -9.52 -4.66 -4.24
CA LEU A 97 -9.34 -6.05 -3.82
C LEU A 97 -8.29 -6.78 -4.67
N LEU A 98 -8.30 -6.56 -5.99
CA LEU A 98 -7.29 -7.13 -6.89
C LEU A 98 -5.89 -6.61 -6.53
N GLY A 99 -5.73 -5.30 -6.39
CA GLY A 99 -4.45 -4.68 -6.03
C GLY A 99 -3.96 -5.11 -4.65
N LEU A 100 -4.85 -5.20 -3.66
CA LEU A 100 -4.52 -5.70 -2.32
C LEU A 100 -4.11 -7.17 -2.33
N GLY A 101 -4.72 -8.01 -3.16
CA GLY A 101 -4.29 -9.41 -3.31
C GLY A 101 -2.84 -9.51 -3.75
N VAL A 102 -2.46 -8.73 -4.78
CA VAL A 102 -1.06 -8.65 -5.24
C VAL A 102 -0.14 -8.09 -4.15
N LYS A 103 -0.56 -7.02 -3.45
CA LYS A 103 0.22 -6.44 -2.35
C LYS A 103 0.44 -7.42 -1.20
N LEU A 104 -0.60 -8.12 -0.79
CA LEU A 104 -0.55 -9.08 0.30
C LEU A 104 0.40 -10.22 -0.05
N TYR A 105 0.31 -10.76 -1.27
CA TYR A 105 1.27 -11.76 -1.75
C TYR A 105 2.70 -11.25 -1.69
N ALA A 106 2.97 -10.04 -2.19
CA ALA A 106 4.31 -9.46 -2.19
C ALA A 106 4.86 -9.26 -0.76
N VAL A 107 4.04 -8.76 0.17
CA VAL A 107 4.43 -8.56 1.58
C VAL A 107 4.70 -9.89 2.28
N LEU A 108 3.85 -10.90 2.08
CA LEU A 108 4.07 -12.23 2.65
C LEU A 108 5.32 -12.90 2.09
N PHE A 109 5.57 -12.74 0.78
CA PHE A 109 6.79 -13.21 0.15
C PHE A 109 8.03 -12.52 0.72
N TYR A 110 7.98 -11.20 0.89
CA TYR A 110 9.07 -10.44 1.53
C TYR A 110 9.34 -10.93 2.95
N HIS A 111 8.29 -11.06 3.79
CA HIS A 111 8.44 -11.60 5.15
C HIS A 111 9.04 -13.00 5.16
N TYR A 112 8.60 -13.88 4.26
CA TYR A 112 9.17 -15.22 4.13
C TYR A 112 10.66 -15.15 3.81
N MET A 113 11.03 -14.44 2.73
CA MET A 113 12.42 -14.34 2.28
C MET A 113 13.33 -13.71 3.33
N GLU A 114 12.85 -12.66 4.02
CA GLU A 114 13.59 -11.98 5.09
C GLU A 114 13.85 -12.92 6.28
N LEU A 115 12.80 -13.59 6.78
CA LEU A 115 12.87 -14.47 7.95
C LEU A 115 13.62 -15.77 7.70
N THR A 116 13.69 -16.23 6.45
CA THR A 116 14.46 -17.41 6.05
C THR A 116 15.84 -17.07 5.46
N SER A 117 16.23 -15.79 5.44
CA SER A 117 17.52 -15.38 4.92
C SER A 117 18.67 -15.75 5.87
N ASP A 118 19.91 -15.65 5.38
CA ASP A 118 21.11 -15.80 6.20
C ASP A 118 21.30 -14.63 7.20
N GLN A 119 20.49 -13.57 7.09
CA GLN A 119 20.53 -12.39 7.95
C GLN A 119 19.12 -11.98 8.39
N PRO A 120 18.42 -12.81 9.18
CA PRO A 120 17.08 -12.48 9.65
C PRO A 120 17.13 -11.25 10.57
N PRO A 121 16.01 -10.51 10.70
CA PRO A 121 15.96 -9.30 11.50
C PRO A 121 16.30 -9.60 12.97
N PRO A 122 17.30 -8.93 13.56
CA PRO A 122 17.74 -9.19 14.93
C PRO A 122 16.69 -8.79 15.98
N ASN A 123 15.74 -7.93 15.61
CA ASN A 123 14.65 -7.49 16.47
C ASN A 123 13.32 -7.50 15.71
N LEU A 124 12.47 -8.48 16.03
CA LEU A 124 11.15 -8.64 15.40
C LEU A 124 10.21 -7.47 15.68
N LEU A 125 10.28 -6.85 16.85
CA LEU A 125 9.41 -5.72 17.20
C LEU A 125 9.73 -4.50 16.34
N ALA A 126 11.03 -4.18 16.18
CA ALA A 126 11.46 -3.09 15.31
C ALA A 126 11.10 -3.38 13.85
N TYR A 127 11.36 -4.61 13.40
CA TYR A 127 11.02 -5.08 12.05
C TYR A 127 9.52 -4.93 11.74
N PHE A 128 8.64 -5.48 12.57
CA PHE A 128 7.19 -5.33 12.40
C PHE A 128 6.70 -3.92 12.70
N GLY A 129 7.46 -3.10 13.43
CA GLY A 129 7.17 -1.68 13.59
C GLY A 129 7.24 -0.91 12.27
N ALA A 130 8.21 -1.23 11.43
CA ALA A 130 8.34 -0.63 10.10
C ALA A 130 7.40 -1.31 9.08
N GLU A 131 7.46 -2.63 8.97
CA GLU A 131 6.78 -3.38 7.91
C GLU A 131 5.31 -3.72 8.24
N GLY A 132 4.98 -3.83 9.52
CA GLY A 132 3.64 -4.22 9.98
C GLY A 132 2.56 -3.19 9.65
N LEU A 133 2.94 -1.92 9.40
CA LEU A 133 2.01 -0.90 8.93
C LEU A 133 1.34 -1.28 7.60
N TYR A 134 2.05 -1.99 6.71
CA TYR A 134 1.45 -2.50 5.48
C TYR A 134 0.35 -3.53 5.78
N LEU A 135 0.60 -4.47 6.70
CA LEU A 135 -0.37 -5.48 7.10
C LEU A 135 -1.61 -4.86 7.77
N VAL A 136 -1.39 -3.89 8.67
CA VAL A 136 -2.48 -3.14 9.30
C VAL A 136 -3.30 -2.40 8.26
N SER A 137 -2.65 -1.72 7.31
CA SER A 137 -3.36 -1.03 6.24
C SER A 137 -4.19 -2.00 5.38
N ILE A 138 -3.63 -3.14 4.99
CA ILE A 138 -4.36 -4.15 4.21
C ILE A 138 -5.61 -4.60 4.99
N ALA A 139 -5.46 -4.94 6.27
CA ALA A 139 -6.57 -5.38 7.12
C ALA A 139 -7.68 -4.31 7.24
N LEU A 140 -7.30 -3.05 7.44
CA LEU A 140 -8.26 -1.93 7.55
C LEU A 140 -9.00 -1.68 6.24
N VAL A 141 -8.31 -1.73 5.08
CA VAL A 141 -8.95 -1.56 3.79
C VAL A 141 -9.87 -2.73 3.47
N LEU A 142 -9.46 -3.98 3.74
CA LEU A 142 -10.32 -5.15 3.59
C LEU A 142 -11.57 -5.03 4.46
N TYR A 143 -11.41 -4.72 5.75
CA TYR A 143 -12.53 -4.48 6.64
C TYR A 143 -13.48 -3.39 6.10
N LYS A 144 -12.93 -2.28 5.60
CA LYS A 144 -13.72 -1.20 5.02
C LYS A 144 -14.50 -1.65 3.78
N VAL A 145 -13.87 -2.40 2.88
CA VAL A 145 -14.53 -2.92 1.67
C VAL A 145 -15.63 -3.91 2.03
N PHE A 146 -15.37 -4.88 2.91
CA PHE A 146 -16.36 -5.90 3.29
C PHE A 146 -17.52 -5.38 4.12
N THR A 147 -17.34 -4.28 4.84
CA THR A 147 -18.42 -3.65 5.63
C THR A 147 -19.18 -2.57 4.87
N THR A 148 -18.75 -2.21 3.65
CA THR A 148 -19.45 -1.21 2.83
C THR A 148 -20.38 -1.92 1.84
N PRO A 149 -21.71 -1.74 1.94
CA PRO A 149 -22.65 -2.32 0.99
C PRO A 149 -22.38 -1.79 -0.42
N CYS A 150 -22.43 -2.70 -1.39
CA CYS A 150 -22.22 -2.34 -2.78
C CYS A 150 -23.50 -1.69 -3.34
N SER A 151 -23.43 -0.42 -3.73
CA SER A 151 -24.53 0.26 -4.40
C SER A 151 -24.66 -0.33 -5.81
N ASN A 152 -25.78 -1.01 -6.08
CA ASN A 152 -26.12 -1.39 -7.45
C ASN A 152 -26.56 -0.11 -8.18
N GLU A 153 -25.68 0.49 -8.98
CA GLU A 153 -26.06 1.48 -10.00
C GLU A 153 -26.89 0.79 -11.10
N ARG A 154 -28.14 0.40 -10.80
CA ARG A 154 -29.18 0.06 -11.77
C ARG A 154 -30.54 -0.07 -11.08
N ALA A 155 -31.37 0.97 -11.18
CA ALA A 155 -32.79 0.89 -11.59
C ALA A 155 -33.58 2.18 -11.27
N THR A 156 -33.37 3.27 -12.03
CA THR A 156 -34.40 4.31 -12.23
C THR A 156 -34.24 4.92 -13.62
N GLY A 157 -34.17 4.06 -14.62
CA GLY A 157 -34.42 4.39 -16.02
C GLY A 157 -35.79 3.92 -16.46
N THR A 158 -36.81 4.01 -15.61
CA THR A 158 -38.19 3.75 -16.04
C THR A 158 -38.65 4.97 -16.83
N SER A 159 -38.52 4.87 -18.15
CA SER A 159 -39.17 5.77 -19.09
C SER A 159 -40.64 5.94 -18.70
N ALA A 160 -41.00 7.15 -18.27
CA ALA A 160 -42.39 7.57 -18.21
C ALA A 160 -42.92 7.72 -19.65
N ILE A 161 -43.25 6.60 -20.29
CA ILE A 161 -44.12 6.61 -21.46
C ILE A 161 -45.52 6.93 -20.93
N SER A 162 -45.81 8.22 -20.92
CA SER A 162 -47.15 8.78 -20.71
C SER A 162 -48.09 8.18 -21.75
N LYS A 163 -48.95 7.25 -21.32
CA LYS A 163 -50.10 6.82 -22.10
C LYS A 163 -51.02 8.03 -22.28
N LYS A 164 -50.97 8.66 -23.45
CA LYS A 164 -52.07 9.52 -23.91
C LYS A 164 -53.24 8.61 -24.26
N THR A 165 -54.25 8.63 -23.40
CA THR A 165 -55.60 8.13 -23.67
C THR A 165 -56.20 8.96 -24.81
N LEU A 166 -56.70 8.27 -25.83
CA LEU A 166 -57.65 8.76 -26.83
C LEU A 166 -58.89 7.88 -26.73
#